data_AF-A0A7V4G1C0-F1
#
_entry.id   AF-A0A7V4G1C0-F1
#
_cell.length_a   1.000
_cell.length_b   1.000
_cell.length_c   1.000
_cell.angle_alpha   90.00
_cell.angle_beta   90.00
_cell.angle_gamma   90.00
#
_symmetry.space_group_name_H-M   'P 1'
#
loop_
_entity.id
_entity.type
_entity.pdbx_description
1 polymer ?
#
loop_
_entity_poly.entity_id
_entity_poly.type
_entity_poly.pdbx_seq_one_letter_code
_entity_poly.pdbx_strand_id
1 'polypeptide(L)'
;MVEVVNQVGMSEGNEISGTVLLDRYHIGQRLGKGASSEVFLATDRAEKKLCAVKLFSAGLDSFSVARLLDEFGHLSELDHR
;
A
#
# COMPACT_ATOMS: atom_id res chain seq x y z
N MET A 1 22.00 -9.69 -20.55
CA MET A 1 20.67 -10.11 -20.05
C MET A 1 20.86 -10.31 -18.57
N VAL A 2 20.47 -9.33 -17.75
CA VAL A 2 20.80 -9.33 -16.31
C VAL A 2 19.62 -9.93 -15.57
N GLU A 3 19.78 -11.17 -15.11
CA GLU A 3 18.96 -11.73 -14.03
C GLU A 3 19.44 -11.10 -12.73
N VAL A 4 18.55 -10.38 -12.04
CA VAL A 4 18.74 -10.01 -10.65
C VAL A 4 17.65 -10.69 -9.85
N VAL A 5 17.93 -11.92 -9.44
CA VAL A 5 17.11 -12.65 -8.46
C VAL A 5 17.75 -12.39 -7.10
N ASN A 6 17.29 -11.36 -6.40
CA ASN A 6 17.73 -11.10 -5.04
C ASN A 6 16.71 -11.68 -4.06
N GLN A 7 16.89 -12.94 -3.69
CA GLN A 7 16.16 -13.55 -2.57
C GLN A 7 16.83 -13.13 -1.25
N VAL A 8 16.10 -12.38 -0.42
CA VAL A 8 16.49 -12.12 0.97
C VAL A 8 15.32 -12.47 1.89
N GLY A 9 15.59 -13.44 2.77
CA GLY A 9 15.05 -13.66 4.13
C GLY A 9 13.62 -13.28 4.52
N MET A 10 12.84 -14.33 4.82
CA MET A 10 11.73 -14.47 5.78
C MET A 10 11.31 -13.27 6.66
N SER A 11 10.03 -12.86 6.55
CA SER A 11 9.16 -12.45 7.67
C SER A 11 7.71 -12.21 7.18
N GLU A 12 6.71 -12.57 8.00
CA GLU A 12 5.28 -12.42 7.73
C GLU A 12 4.93 -11.00 7.22
N GLY A 13 4.53 -10.88 5.96
CA GLY A 13 4.30 -9.59 5.29
C GLY A 13 4.59 -9.55 3.79
N ASN A 14 5.00 -10.68 3.20
CA ASN A 14 5.50 -10.75 1.83
C ASN A 14 4.51 -11.36 0.81
N GLU A 15 3.25 -11.62 1.19
CA GLU A 15 2.32 -12.37 0.31
C GLU A 15 1.92 -11.61 -0.95
N ILE A 16 1.92 -10.27 -0.93
CA ILE A 16 1.46 -9.46 -2.07
C ILE A 16 2.59 -8.72 -2.80
N SER A 17 3.81 -8.73 -2.28
CA SER A 17 4.97 -8.13 -2.94
C SER A 17 5.14 -8.72 -4.34
N GLY A 18 5.39 -7.88 -5.34
CA GLY A 18 5.46 -8.26 -6.75
C GLY A 18 4.12 -8.32 -7.48
N THR A 19 2.99 -8.14 -6.76
CA THR A 19 1.66 -8.08 -7.38
C THR A 19 1.40 -6.72 -8.02
N VAL A 20 0.62 -6.69 -9.10
CA VAL A 20 0.05 -5.46 -9.66
C VAL A 20 -1.39 -5.33 -9.18
N LEU A 21 -1.67 -4.34 -8.32
CA LEU A 21 -3.02 -4.04 -7.86
C LEU A 21 -3.71 -3.06 -8.82
N LEU A 22 -4.99 -3.35 -9.11
CA LEU A 22 -5.85 -2.53 -9.97
C LEU A 22 -5.22 -2.23 -11.34
N ASP A 23 -4.42 -3.18 -11.88
CA ASP A 23 -3.64 -3.03 -13.11
C ASP A 23 -2.70 -1.80 -13.16
N ARG A 24 -2.45 -1.16 -12.01
CA ARG A 24 -1.75 0.14 -11.94
C ARG A 24 -0.59 0.15 -10.97
N TYR A 25 -0.75 -0.39 -9.77
CA TYR A 25 0.23 -0.25 -8.70
C TYR A 25 1.05 -1.52 -8.55
N HIS A 26 2.33 -1.46 -8.90
CA HIS A 26 3.26 -2.56 -8.62
C HIS A 26 3.71 -2.49 -7.16
N ILE A 27 3.32 -3.48 -6.36
CA ILE A 27 3.55 -3.50 -4.93
C ILE A 27 4.95 -4.02 -4.63
N GLY A 28 5.74 -3.23 -3.90
CA GLY A 28 7.07 -3.57 -3.40
C GLY A 28 7.05 -3.94 -1.92
N GLN A 29 8.15 -3.65 -1.22
CA GLN A 29 8.31 -3.99 0.20
C GLN A 29 7.29 -3.29 1.10
N ARG A 30 6.91 -3.96 2.20
CA ARG A 30 6.11 -3.36 3.28
C ARG A 30 6.91 -2.28 3.99
N LEU A 31 6.33 -1.08 4.10
CA LEU A 31 6.85 0.06 4.85
C LEU A 31 6.40 0.08 6.30
N GLY A 32 5.21 -0.48 6.61
CA GLY A 32 4.70 -0.53 7.97
C GLY A 32 3.47 -1.40 8.14
N LYS A 33 3.20 -1.80 9.38
CA LYS A 33 1.99 -2.53 9.80
C LYS A 33 1.34 -1.81 10.98
N GLY A 34 0.08 -1.48 10.82
CA GLY A 34 -0.78 -0.91 11.86
C GLY A 34 -1.83 -1.93 12.32
N ALA A 35 -2.71 -1.50 13.23
CA ALA A 35 -3.74 -2.36 13.81
C ALA A 35 -4.78 -2.84 12.77
N SER A 36 -5.12 -2.00 11.79
CA SER A 36 -6.18 -2.25 10.80
C SER A 36 -5.70 -2.15 9.35
N SER A 37 -4.40 -1.98 9.12
CA SER A 37 -3.86 -1.78 7.78
C SER A 37 -2.37 -2.09 7.70
N GLU A 38 -1.89 -2.37 6.49
CA GLU A 38 -0.48 -2.43 6.14
C GLU A 38 -0.17 -1.38 5.07
N VAL A 39 1.06 -0.86 5.07
CA VAL A 39 1.52 0.14 4.10
C VAL A 39 2.69 -0.43 3.33
N PHE A 40 2.65 -0.32 2.00
CA PHE A 40 3.68 -0.83 1.09
C PHE A 40 4.24 0.30 0.22
N LEU A 41 5.52 0.18 -0.12
CA LEU A 41 6.12 0.95 -1.21
C LEU A 41 5.53 0.42 -2.51
N ALA A 42 5.10 1.31 -3.40
CA ALA A 42 4.57 0.92 -4.69
C ALA A 42 5.09 1.83 -5.80
N THR A 43 5.09 1.30 -7.01
CA THR A 43 5.28 2.09 -8.23
C THR A 43 3.94 2.25 -8.92
N ASP A 44 3.45 3.49 -9.03
CA ASP A 44 2.34 3.84 -9.91
C ASP A 44 2.83 3.77 -11.36
N ARG A 45 2.36 2.77 -12.11
CA ARG A 45 2.78 2.53 -13.49
C ARG A 45 2.25 3.57 -14.47
N ALA A 46 1.13 4.23 -14.16
CA ALA A 46 0.56 5.26 -15.01
C ALA A 46 1.40 6.54 -14.93
N GLU A 47 1.71 6.98 -13.72
CA GLU A 47 2.45 8.22 -13.46
C GLU A 47 3.97 8.03 -13.42
N LYS A 48 4.44 6.77 -13.39
CA LYS A 48 5.84 6.37 -13.20
C LYS A 48 6.46 6.96 -11.93
N LYS A 49 5.69 7.01 -10.84
CA LYS A 49 6.09 7.59 -9.55
C LYS A 49 6.09 6.53 -8.45
N LEU A 50 6.97 6.72 -7.47
CA LEU A 50 6.91 5.98 -6.20
C LEU A 50 5.80 6.57 -5.33
N CYS A 51 5.03 5.70 -4.69
CA CYS A 51 4.00 6.07 -3.74
C CYS A 51 3.92 5.04 -2.59
N ALA A 52 3.19 5.40 -1.54
CA ALA A 52 2.78 4.47 -0.50
C ALA A 52 1.34 4.00 -0.76
N VAL A 53 1.11 2.69 -0.73
CA VAL A 53 -0.24 2.10 -0.80
C VAL A 53 -0.59 1.54 0.57
N LYS A 54 -1.66 2.06 1.19
CA LYS A 54 -2.20 1.59 2.46
C LYS A 54 -3.37 0.64 2.20
N LEU A 55 -3.21 -0.62 2.58
CA LEU A 55 -4.23 -1.67 2.43
C LEU A 55 -4.86 -1.96 3.78
N PHE A 56 -6.18 -1.88 3.85
CA PHE A 56 -6.95 -2.17 5.06
C PHE A 56 -7.33 -3.64 5.14
N SER A 57 -7.39 -4.17 6.36
CA SER A 57 -7.82 -5.55 6.60
C SER A 57 -9.23 -5.80 6.06
N ALA A 58 -9.49 -7.02 5.58
CA ALA A 58 -10.84 -7.43 5.22
C ALA A 58 -11.77 -7.44 6.45
N GLY A 59 -13.07 -7.23 6.23
CA GLY A 59 -14.09 -7.36 7.28
C GLY A 59 -14.17 -6.19 8.25
N LEU A 60 -13.72 -5.00 7.87
CA LEU A 60 -13.98 -3.79 8.66
C LEU A 60 -15.49 -3.56 8.82
N ASP A 61 -15.91 -3.21 10.03
CA ASP A 61 -17.30 -2.83 10.30
C ASP A 61 -17.63 -1.46 9.65
N SER A 62 -18.94 -1.19 9.52
CA SER A 62 -19.43 0.04 8.89
C SER A 62 -18.94 1.30 9.60
N PHE A 63 -18.70 1.25 10.91
CA PHE A 63 -18.19 2.38 11.69
C PHE A 63 -16.72 2.68 11.33
N SER A 64 -15.90 1.65 11.22
CA SER A 64 -14.50 1.74 10.83
C SER A 64 -14.36 2.26 9.41
N VAL A 65 -15.21 1.80 8.48
CA VAL A 65 -15.26 2.31 7.11
C VAL A 65 -15.67 3.79 7.10
N ALA A 66 -16.71 4.17 7.84
CA ALA A 66 -17.16 5.57 7.91
C ALA A 66 -16.05 6.49 8.44
N ARG A 67 -15.34 6.07 9.49
CA ARG A 67 -14.20 6.81 10.04
C ARG A 67 -13.06 6.97 9.03
N LEU A 68 -12.77 5.94 8.23
CA LEU A 68 -11.75 6.02 7.19
C LEU A 68 -12.13 6.99 6.07
N LEU A 69 -13.40 6.97 5.64
CA LEU A 69 -13.89 7.90 4.63
C LEU A 69 -13.82 9.36 5.11
N ASP A 70 -14.15 9.60 6.38
CA ASP A 70 -14.03 10.92 7.01
C ASP A 70 -12.55 11.39 7.08
N GLU A 71 -11.64 10.49 7.47
CA GLU A 71 -10.19 10.77 7.48
C GLU A 71 -9.67 11.10 6.06
N PHE A 72 -10.12 10.36 5.04
CA PHE A 72 -9.76 10.64 3.65
C PHE A 72 -10.27 11.99 3.15
N GLY A 73 -11.48 12.38 3.56
CA GLY A 73 -12.04 13.70 3.26
C GLY A 73 -11.11 14.82 3.74
N HIS A 74 -10.75 14.77 5.02
CA HIS A 74 -9.83 15.76 5.60
C HIS A 74 -8.45 15.76 4.94
N LEU A 75 -7.86 14.58 4.67
CA LEU A 75 -6.55 14.48 4.02
C LEU A 75 -6.53 15.06 2.61
N SER A 76 -7.65 15.00 1.88
CA SER A 76 -7.74 15.50 0.51
C SER A 76 -7.70 17.04 0.41
N GLU A 77 -8.01 17.73 1.51
CA GLU A 77 -8.04 19.19 1.60
C GLU A 77 -6.74 19.79 2.15
N LEU A 78 -5.87 18.96 2.72
CA LEU A 78 -4.59 19.40 3.26
C LEU A 78 -3.58 19.66 2.13
N ASP A 79 -3.27 20.93 1.90
CA ASP A 79 -2.10 21.36 1.13
C ASP A 79 -1.14 22.10 2.06
N HIS A 80 -0.10 21.40 2.51
CA HIS A 80 0.99 21.96 3.30
C HIS A 80 2.32 21.48 2.73
N ARG A 81 3.24 22.42 2.45
CA ARG A 81 4.58 22.14 1.90
C ARG A 81 5.60 21.80 2.98
#